data_AF-A0A951EJA7-F1
#
_entry.id   AF-A0A951EJA7-F1
#
_cell.length_a   1.000
_cell.length_b   1.000
_cell.length_c   1.000
_cell.angle_alpha   90.00
_cell.angle_beta   90.00
_cell.angle_gamma   90.00
#
_symmetry.space_group_name_H-M   'P 1'
#
loop_
_entity.id
_entity.type
_entity.pdbx_description
1 polymer ?
#
loop_
_entity_poly.entity_id
_entity_poly.type
_entity_poly.pdbx_seq_one_letter_code
_entity_poly.pdbx_strand_id
1 'polypeptide(L)'
;MFTEIRPPASSNLIHPYGGELVQLQVSEHERHELEREATHLPSLQISGRSVCDLEMLACGGFSPLDRFMGSADYRRVLREMRLLNGAVFPIPVTLPVADPSLYKPHMRLALRSPKNNLLAIMEIEEIFELLPDEEAAAVCGTTDDSHPLVAEMNGWGRYAISGPLRVLENSDHADFPGLRKTPLEVREQLSTLGYENVVAFQTRNPMHRAHEELIKRAAQKIDGAILLHPVAGVAHHGDIDHYSRIRTYKIMAERYLDRSRTVLSLLPLAMRMAGPREALWHALIRRNYGANYFIVGRDHASPGKNAQGEPFYGPYEAHELVARHAAAIGVTPLFYEEIVFLPETGRYEEQSLVPPGQTFLSLSGTKVRETLTRGDALPFWFTRPEIAEILAAAYPPRSQQGFCIWLTGLPSAGKSTIAERLAILLMECGRQVTLLDGDVVRTHLSKGLTFSREDRDTNIRRIGFVASEIVRHNGVVICAAVSPFRSTRNQIRRMMCQGAFVETFVATPVDVCEQRDVKGFYAKARSGEMKGFTGVDDPYESPQNPELILKTTDCTPAENAGRIISYLL
;
A
#
# COMPACT_ATOMS: atom_id res chain seq x y z
N MET A 1 -14.28 -18.89 45.51
CA MET A 1 -15.23 -17.77 45.50
C MET A 1 -15.29 -17.26 44.08
N PHE A 2 -16.32 -17.66 43.34
CA PHE A 2 -16.57 -17.15 41.99
C PHE A 2 -17.10 -15.73 42.14
N THR A 3 -16.33 -14.73 41.71
CA THR A 3 -16.83 -13.37 41.53
C THR A 3 -17.76 -13.38 40.32
N GLU A 4 -19.06 -13.26 40.59
CA GLU A 4 -20.06 -12.96 39.58
C GLU A 4 -19.63 -11.70 38.82
N ILE A 5 -19.34 -11.88 37.53
CA ILE A 5 -19.18 -10.79 36.58
C ILE A 5 -20.58 -10.17 36.44
N ARG A 6 -20.80 -9.03 37.09
CA ARG A 6 -21.97 -8.19 36.79
C ARG A 6 -21.96 -7.90 35.29
N PRO A 7 -23.07 -8.10 34.56
CA PRO A 7 -23.14 -7.66 33.18
C PRO A 7 -22.86 -6.15 33.15
N PRO A 8 -22.05 -5.65 32.20
CA PRO A 8 -21.87 -4.21 32.05
C PRO A 8 -23.25 -3.57 31.89
N ALA A 9 -23.46 -2.43 32.54
CA ALA A 9 -24.65 -1.61 32.34
C ALA A 9 -24.90 -1.48 30.83
N SER A 10 -26.16 -1.66 30.40
CA SER A 10 -26.56 -1.61 28.99
C SER A 10 -25.84 -0.45 28.29
N SER A 11 -24.93 -0.78 27.37
CA SER A 11 -24.12 0.21 26.66
C SER A 11 -25.05 1.14 25.87
N ASN A 12 -24.96 2.46 26.08
CA ASN A 12 -25.71 3.46 25.30
C ASN A 12 -25.16 3.62 23.87
N LEU A 13 -24.22 2.80 23.44
CA LEU A 13 -23.68 2.81 22.08
C LEU A 13 -24.64 2.18 21.09
N ILE A 14 -24.53 2.57 19.82
CA ILE A 14 -25.29 1.95 18.73
C ILE A 14 -25.06 0.45 18.65
N HIS A 15 -26.14 -0.32 18.49
CA HIS A 15 -26.07 -1.77 18.31
C HIS A 15 -25.27 -2.15 17.04
N PRO A 16 -24.56 -3.29 17.07
CA PRO A 16 -23.93 -3.85 15.88
C PRO A 16 -24.89 -3.94 14.68
N TYR A 17 -24.34 -3.91 13.47
CA TYR A 17 -25.15 -4.07 12.27
C TYR A 17 -25.61 -5.53 12.15
N GLY A 18 -26.92 -5.75 12.04
CA GLY A 18 -27.53 -7.08 12.13
C GLY A 18 -27.94 -7.51 13.54
N GLY A 19 -27.73 -6.67 14.56
CA GLY A 19 -28.18 -6.91 15.94
C GLY A 19 -27.04 -7.27 16.89
N GLU A 20 -26.21 -8.24 16.50
CA GLU A 20 -25.08 -8.72 17.30
C GLU A 20 -23.78 -8.72 16.48
N LEU A 21 -22.64 -8.74 17.17
CA LEU A 21 -21.35 -8.92 16.52
C LEU A 21 -21.16 -10.39 16.16
N VAL A 22 -20.85 -10.66 14.90
CA VAL A 22 -20.31 -11.94 14.49
C VAL A 22 -18.99 -12.18 15.23
N GLN A 23 -18.79 -13.38 15.77
CA GLN A 23 -17.55 -13.81 16.42
C GLN A 23 -17.19 -15.20 15.87
N LEU A 24 -16.13 -15.29 15.07
CA LEU A 24 -15.69 -16.55 14.45
C LEU A 24 -14.44 -17.12 15.11
N GLN A 25 -13.91 -16.41 16.12
CA GLN A 25 -12.78 -16.87 16.91
C GLN A 25 -13.17 -18.08 17.75
N VAL A 26 -12.33 -19.10 17.69
CA VAL A 26 -12.53 -20.33 18.46
C VAL A 26 -12.03 -20.17 19.90
N SER A 27 -12.52 -21.01 20.80
CA SER A 27 -11.99 -21.07 22.16
C SER A 27 -10.54 -21.59 22.18
N GLU A 28 -9.78 -21.28 23.24
CA GLU A 28 -8.40 -21.77 23.42
C GLU A 28 -8.33 -23.32 23.42
N HIS A 29 -9.33 -23.99 24.00
CA HIS A 29 -9.41 -25.45 23.98
C HIS A 29 -9.53 -26.00 22.56
N GLU A 30 -10.46 -25.43 21.79
CA GLU A 30 -10.73 -25.81 20.42
C GLU A 30 -9.57 -25.49 19.48
N ARG A 31 -8.88 -24.37 19.70
CA ARG A 31 -7.66 -23.99 18.96
C ARG A 31 -6.65 -25.13 18.92
N HIS A 32 -6.35 -25.76 20.05
CA HIS A 32 -5.38 -26.87 20.09
C HIS A 32 -5.86 -28.13 19.36
N GLU A 33 -7.17 -28.35 19.25
CA GLU A 33 -7.73 -29.44 18.43
C GLU A 33 -7.57 -29.14 16.95
N LEU A 34 -7.92 -27.92 16.53
CA LEU A 34 -7.80 -27.47 15.16
C LEU A 34 -6.34 -27.36 14.68
N GLU A 35 -5.40 -26.96 15.55
CA GLU A 35 -3.97 -26.97 15.26
C GLU A 35 -3.45 -28.38 14.91
N ARG A 36 -3.91 -29.39 15.67
CA ARG A 36 -3.58 -30.80 15.40
C ARG A 36 -4.22 -31.27 14.11
N GLU A 37 -5.50 -30.96 13.91
CA GLU A 37 -6.24 -31.32 12.70
C GLU A 37 -5.59 -30.75 11.44
N ALA A 38 -5.19 -29.47 11.48
CA ALA A 38 -4.59 -28.76 10.35
C ALA A 38 -3.29 -29.36 9.83
N THR A 39 -2.62 -30.25 10.60
CA THR A 39 -1.43 -30.99 10.12
C THR A 39 -1.76 -32.05 9.07
N HIS A 40 -3.03 -32.47 9.01
CA HIS A 40 -3.53 -33.47 8.07
C HIS A 40 -4.39 -32.86 6.96
N LEU A 41 -4.68 -31.56 7.04
CA LEU A 41 -5.50 -30.87 6.05
C LEU A 41 -4.65 -30.31 4.89
N PRO A 42 -5.20 -30.29 3.67
CA PRO A 42 -4.68 -29.44 2.61
C PRO A 42 -4.65 -27.98 3.08
N SER A 43 -3.65 -27.24 2.63
CA SER A 43 -3.44 -25.85 3.04
C SER A 43 -3.54 -24.90 1.86
N LEU A 44 -4.12 -23.72 2.09
CA LEU A 44 -4.15 -22.61 1.15
C LEU A 44 -3.48 -21.40 1.80
N GLN A 45 -2.41 -20.91 1.19
CA GLN A 45 -1.86 -19.59 1.53
C GLN A 45 -2.77 -18.51 0.94
N ILE A 46 -3.32 -17.65 1.79
CA ILE A 46 -4.19 -16.56 1.38
C ILE A 46 -3.42 -15.24 1.26
N SER A 47 -3.89 -14.34 0.40
CA SER A 47 -3.24 -13.05 0.15
C SER A 47 -3.26 -12.14 1.39
N GLY A 48 -2.40 -11.12 1.43
CA GLY A 48 -2.43 -10.12 2.50
C GLY A 48 -3.78 -9.41 2.65
N ARG A 49 -4.51 -9.19 1.54
CA ARG A 49 -5.89 -8.67 1.55
C ARG A 49 -6.85 -9.65 2.22
N SER A 50 -6.79 -10.92 1.83
CA SER A 50 -7.64 -11.97 2.39
C SER A 50 -7.35 -12.20 3.87
N VAL A 51 -6.11 -12.00 4.34
CA VAL A 51 -5.78 -11.99 5.77
C VAL A 51 -6.51 -10.86 6.51
N CYS A 52 -6.46 -9.63 5.99
CA CYS A 52 -7.21 -8.50 6.56
C CYS A 52 -8.72 -8.76 6.55
N ASP A 53 -9.26 -9.31 5.47
CA ASP A 53 -10.69 -9.62 5.37
C ASP A 53 -11.10 -10.72 6.35
N LEU A 54 -10.29 -11.77 6.50
CA LEU A 54 -10.49 -12.82 7.48
C LEU A 54 -10.49 -12.27 8.91
N GLU A 55 -9.56 -11.36 9.24
CA GLU A 55 -9.49 -10.72 10.56
C GLU A 55 -10.74 -9.88 10.84
N MET A 56 -11.22 -9.12 9.85
CA MET A 56 -12.44 -8.31 9.95
C MET A 56 -13.72 -9.15 10.05
N LEU A 57 -13.77 -10.31 9.37
CA LEU A 57 -14.83 -11.32 9.56
C LEU A 57 -14.78 -11.90 10.97
N ALA A 58 -13.59 -12.31 11.42
CA ALA A 58 -13.40 -13.03 12.66
C ALA A 58 -13.84 -12.24 13.90
N CYS A 59 -13.50 -10.95 13.95
CA CYS A 59 -13.79 -10.08 15.09
C CYS A 59 -15.16 -9.38 15.01
N GLY A 60 -15.91 -9.59 13.93
CA GLY A 60 -17.22 -8.97 13.72
C GLY A 60 -17.19 -7.56 13.14
N GLY A 61 -16.03 -7.09 12.65
CA GLY A 61 -15.91 -5.81 11.97
C GLY A 61 -16.80 -5.73 10.71
N PHE A 62 -17.05 -6.86 10.06
CA PHE A 62 -17.96 -7.00 8.90
C PHE A 62 -19.36 -7.51 9.24
N SER A 63 -19.77 -7.53 10.51
CA SER A 63 -21.14 -7.95 10.87
C SER A 63 -22.20 -7.24 10.00
N PRO A 64 -23.22 -7.96 9.48
CA PRO A 64 -23.58 -9.35 9.81
C PRO A 64 -22.88 -10.43 8.97
N LEU A 65 -21.90 -10.10 8.13
CA LEU A 65 -21.20 -11.09 7.30
C LEU A 65 -20.34 -12.01 8.17
N ASP A 66 -20.55 -13.33 8.03
CA ASP A 66 -19.93 -14.38 8.87
C ASP A 66 -18.99 -15.32 8.11
N ARG A 67 -18.77 -15.05 6.82
CA ARG A 67 -17.97 -15.87 5.91
C ARG A 67 -17.47 -15.02 4.75
N PHE A 68 -16.50 -15.54 4.00
CA PHE A 68 -16.30 -15.06 2.64
C PHE A 68 -17.58 -15.32 1.82
N MET A 69 -18.06 -14.33 1.08
CA MET A 69 -19.36 -14.36 0.43
C MET A 69 -19.52 -15.56 -0.51
N GLY A 70 -20.66 -16.25 -0.38
CA GLY A 70 -21.13 -17.20 -1.38
C GLY A 70 -21.59 -16.49 -2.67
N SER A 71 -21.91 -17.27 -3.69
CA SER A 71 -22.15 -16.77 -5.04
C SER A 71 -23.36 -15.83 -5.12
N ALA A 72 -24.38 -16.09 -4.30
CA ALA A 72 -25.61 -15.33 -4.29
C ALA A 72 -25.47 -13.99 -3.55
N ASP A 73 -24.80 -13.96 -2.39
CA ASP A 73 -24.44 -12.71 -1.71
C ASP A 73 -23.54 -11.85 -2.59
N TYR A 74 -22.51 -12.45 -3.19
CA TYR A 74 -21.59 -11.76 -4.10
C TYR A 74 -22.34 -11.03 -5.21
N ARG A 75 -23.16 -11.73 -6.00
CA ARG A 75 -23.91 -11.14 -7.12
C ARG A 75 -24.89 -10.06 -6.67
N ARG A 76 -25.54 -10.25 -5.52
CA ARG A 76 -26.47 -9.26 -4.98
C ARG A 76 -25.75 -8.01 -4.47
N VAL A 77 -24.59 -8.15 -3.85
CA VAL A 77 -23.74 -7.02 -3.44
C VAL A 77 -23.28 -6.20 -4.63
N LEU A 78 -22.88 -6.84 -5.74
CA LEU A 78 -22.52 -6.12 -6.96
C LEU A 78 -23.68 -5.26 -7.49
N ARG A 79 -24.89 -5.82 -7.55
CA ARG A 79 -26.06 -5.17 -8.18
C ARG A 79 -26.81 -4.21 -7.27
N GLU A 80 -26.96 -4.56 -5.99
CA GLU A 80 -27.88 -3.90 -5.06
C GLU A 80 -27.19 -3.34 -3.81
N MET A 81 -25.89 -3.61 -3.61
CA MET A 81 -25.17 -3.31 -2.36
C MET A 81 -25.87 -3.91 -1.14
N ARG A 82 -26.40 -5.14 -1.29
CA ARG A 82 -27.09 -5.87 -0.23
C ARG A 82 -26.71 -7.33 -0.19
N LEU A 83 -26.65 -7.87 1.02
CA LEU A 83 -26.63 -9.32 1.27
C LEU A 83 -28.01 -9.92 1.01
N LEU A 84 -28.09 -11.24 0.88
CA LEU A 84 -29.33 -11.99 0.69
C LEU A 84 -30.34 -11.78 1.81
N ASN A 85 -29.88 -11.62 3.05
CA ASN A 85 -30.75 -11.30 4.19
C ASN A 85 -31.32 -9.86 4.14
N GLY A 86 -30.97 -9.07 3.13
CA GLY A 86 -31.46 -7.71 2.91
C GLY A 86 -30.60 -6.62 3.56
N ALA A 87 -29.61 -6.98 4.38
CA ALA A 87 -28.69 -6.02 5.00
C ALA A 87 -27.87 -5.28 3.92
N VAL A 88 -27.65 -3.97 4.11
CA VAL A 88 -26.79 -3.17 3.23
C VAL A 88 -25.35 -3.63 3.40
N PHE A 89 -24.67 -3.95 2.31
CA PHE A 89 -23.25 -4.29 2.29
C PHE A 89 -22.69 -3.97 0.90
N PRO A 90 -21.89 -2.89 0.74
CA PRO A 90 -21.59 -2.35 -0.58
C PRO A 90 -20.36 -2.95 -1.28
N ILE A 91 -19.48 -3.63 -0.54
CA ILE A 91 -18.20 -4.15 -1.05
C ILE A 91 -18.19 -5.68 -0.99
N PRO A 92 -17.86 -6.40 -2.09
CA PRO A 92 -17.73 -7.84 -2.05
C PRO A 92 -16.51 -8.28 -1.21
N VAL A 93 -16.68 -9.33 -0.42
CA VAL A 93 -15.62 -9.93 0.39
C VAL A 93 -15.55 -11.42 0.04
N THR A 94 -14.70 -11.75 -0.93
CA THR A 94 -14.56 -13.10 -1.49
C THR A 94 -13.17 -13.67 -1.18
N LEU A 95 -12.99 -14.99 -1.32
CA LEU A 95 -11.69 -15.66 -1.23
C LEU A 95 -11.31 -16.24 -2.59
N PRO A 96 -10.58 -15.50 -3.43
CA PRO A 96 -10.20 -15.96 -4.77
C PRO A 96 -9.20 -17.11 -4.72
N VAL A 97 -9.34 -18.05 -5.66
CA VAL A 97 -8.43 -19.18 -5.88
C VAL A 97 -8.12 -19.34 -7.37
N ALA A 98 -6.86 -19.68 -7.68
CA ALA A 98 -6.39 -19.77 -9.06
C ALA A 98 -6.88 -21.03 -9.78
N ASP A 99 -6.82 -22.19 -9.12
CA ASP A 99 -7.21 -23.47 -9.68
C ASP A 99 -8.37 -24.07 -8.88
N PRO A 100 -9.62 -24.00 -9.38
CA PRO A 100 -10.78 -24.54 -8.68
C PRO A 100 -10.76 -26.07 -8.59
N SER A 101 -9.99 -26.78 -9.43
CA SER A 101 -9.96 -28.25 -9.47
C SER A 101 -9.31 -28.87 -8.24
N LEU A 102 -8.56 -28.07 -7.48
CA LEU A 102 -7.94 -28.45 -6.21
C LEU A 102 -8.95 -28.53 -5.05
N TYR A 103 -10.18 -28.04 -5.25
CA TYR A 103 -11.17 -27.88 -4.19
C TYR A 103 -12.44 -28.66 -4.50
N LYS A 104 -13.13 -29.13 -3.44
CA LYS A 104 -14.41 -29.83 -3.54
C LYS A 104 -15.35 -29.36 -2.42
N PRO A 105 -16.68 -29.40 -2.62
CA PRO A 105 -17.62 -29.22 -1.52
C PRO A 105 -17.33 -30.20 -0.36
N HIS A 106 -17.54 -29.74 0.88
CA HIS A 106 -17.23 -30.40 2.15
C HIS A 106 -15.75 -30.65 2.43
N MET A 107 -14.86 -30.17 1.57
CA MET A 107 -13.42 -30.20 1.85
C MET A 107 -13.08 -29.23 2.96
N ARG A 108 -12.38 -29.70 3.99
CA ARG A 108 -11.81 -28.85 5.04
C ARG A 108 -10.41 -28.40 4.64
N LEU A 109 -10.15 -27.11 4.78
CA LEU A 109 -8.95 -26.43 4.29
C LEU A 109 -8.33 -25.60 5.40
N ALA A 110 -7.03 -25.77 5.62
CA ALA A 110 -6.26 -24.89 6.49
C ALA A 110 -5.90 -23.59 5.74
N LEU A 111 -6.46 -22.46 6.17
CA LEU A 111 -6.11 -21.15 5.66
C LEU A 111 -4.84 -20.64 6.37
N ARG A 112 -3.83 -20.28 5.59
CA ARG A 112 -2.53 -19.84 6.10
C ARG A 112 -2.17 -18.46 5.60
N SER A 113 -1.45 -17.71 6.41
CA SER A 113 -0.86 -16.43 5.99
C SER A 113 0.20 -16.65 4.89
N PRO A 114 0.66 -15.59 4.20
CA PRO A 114 1.82 -15.67 3.30
C PRO A 114 3.10 -16.16 3.98
N LYS A 115 3.17 -16.12 5.32
CA LYS A 115 4.28 -16.62 6.14
C LYS A 115 4.04 -18.05 6.68
N ASN A 116 3.00 -18.75 6.19
CA ASN A 116 2.59 -20.10 6.60
C ASN A 116 1.97 -20.25 8.00
N ASN A 117 1.72 -19.16 8.73
CA ASN A 117 1.01 -19.22 10.01
C ASN A 117 -0.42 -19.72 9.76
N LEU A 118 -0.90 -20.66 10.57
CA LEU A 118 -2.28 -21.14 10.52
C LEU A 118 -3.22 -20.06 11.06
N LEU A 119 -4.21 -19.66 10.26
CA LEU A 119 -5.14 -18.58 10.63
C LEU A 119 -6.55 -19.11 10.90
N ALA A 120 -7.05 -20.01 10.04
CA ALA A 120 -8.40 -20.53 10.15
C ALA A 120 -8.50 -21.92 9.52
N ILE A 121 -9.57 -22.64 9.86
CA ILE A 121 -10.06 -23.76 9.06
C ILE A 121 -11.37 -23.34 8.41
N MET A 122 -11.50 -23.65 7.13
CA MET A 122 -12.72 -23.44 6.35
C MET A 122 -13.24 -24.77 5.84
N GLU A 123 -14.53 -25.02 5.98
CA GLU A 123 -15.21 -26.07 5.21
C GLU A 123 -15.79 -25.44 3.95
N ILE A 124 -15.46 -25.97 2.77
CA ILE A 124 -15.92 -25.40 1.50
C ILE A 124 -17.36 -25.83 1.24
N GLU A 125 -18.28 -24.88 1.14
CA GLU A 125 -19.67 -25.11 0.73
C GLU A 125 -19.88 -24.75 -0.75
N GLU A 126 -19.26 -23.67 -1.21
CA GLU A 126 -19.40 -23.17 -2.58
C GLU A 126 -18.05 -22.95 -3.25
N ILE A 127 -18.00 -23.26 -4.54
CA ILE A 127 -16.92 -22.89 -5.47
C ILE A 127 -17.61 -22.25 -6.67
N PHE A 128 -17.31 -21.00 -6.98
CA PHE A 128 -18.01 -20.28 -8.05
C PHE A 128 -17.08 -19.33 -8.81
N GLU A 129 -17.43 -19.03 -10.06
CA GLU A 129 -16.68 -18.10 -10.90
C GLU A 129 -16.97 -16.64 -10.50
N LEU A 130 -15.90 -15.86 -10.35
CA LEU A 130 -15.95 -14.42 -10.10
C LEU A 130 -16.22 -13.66 -11.41
N LEU A 131 -16.77 -12.46 -11.29
CA LEU A 131 -17.10 -11.59 -12.43
C LEU A 131 -16.22 -10.33 -12.37
N PRO A 132 -14.91 -10.40 -12.64
CA PRO A 132 -13.98 -9.32 -12.31
C PRO A 132 -14.28 -8.01 -13.05
N ASP A 133 -14.72 -8.06 -14.31
CA ASP A 133 -15.06 -6.85 -15.05
C ASP A 133 -16.37 -6.23 -14.54
N GLU A 134 -17.38 -7.06 -14.23
CA GLU A 134 -18.63 -6.58 -13.60
C GLU A 134 -18.37 -6.03 -12.20
N GLU A 135 -17.51 -6.68 -11.42
CA GLU A 135 -17.12 -6.26 -10.09
C GLU A 135 -16.32 -4.96 -10.14
N ALA A 136 -15.34 -4.83 -11.04
CA ALA A 136 -14.60 -3.60 -11.25
C ALA A 136 -15.54 -2.45 -11.64
N ALA A 137 -16.42 -2.65 -12.62
CA ALA A 137 -17.39 -1.64 -13.04
C ALA A 137 -18.37 -1.26 -11.92
N ALA A 138 -18.89 -2.25 -11.18
CA ALA A 138 -19.87 -2.00 -10.12
C ALA A 138 -19.24 -1.34 -8.88
N VAL A 139 -18.06 -1.81 -8.47
CA VAL A 139 -17.40 -1.42 -7.21
C VAL A 139 -16.53 -0.18 -7.40
N CYS A 140 -15.73 -0.14 -8.46
CA CYS A 140 -14.79 0.95 -8.73
C CYS A 140 -15.34 2.00 -9.70
N GLY A 141 -16.50 1.76 -10.32
CA GLY A 141 -17.04 2.64 -11.37
C GLY A 141 -16.26 2.60 -12.69
N THR A 142 -15.27 1.70 -12.81
CA THR A 142 -14.33 1.64 -13.94
C THR A 142 -13.71 0.25 -14.08
N THR A 143 -13.29 -0.08 -15.30
CA THR A 143 -12.44 -1.25 -15.60
C THR A 143 -11.01 -0.84 -15.98
N ASP A 144 -10.65 0.43 -15.76
CA ASP A 144 -9.32 0.99 -16.00
C ASP A 144 -8.29 0.42 -15.00
N ASP A 145 -7.21 -0.15 -15.51
CA ASP A 145 -6.14 -0.78 -14.71
C ASP A 145 -5.26 0.24 -13.97
N SER A 146 -5.39 1.53 -14.24
CA SER A 146 -4.83 2.57 -13.39
C SER A 146 -5.56 2.71 -12.05
N HIS A 147 -6.77 2.13 -11.91
CA HIS A 147 -7.42 1.98 -10.61
C HIS A 147 -6.73 0.86 -9.80
N PRO A 148 -6.26 1.13 -8.57
CA PRO A 148 -5.43 0.20 -7.79
C PRO A 148 -6.05 -1.18 -7.57
N LEU A 149 -7.35 -1.22 -7.26
CA LEU A 149 -8.05 -2.50 -7.09
C LEU A 149 -8.20 -3.26 -8.41
N VAL A 150 -8.46 -2.57 -9.52
CA VAL A 150 -8.62 -3.20 -10.83
C VAL A 150 -7.30 -3.82 -11.28
N ALA A 151 -6.18 -3.10 -11.08
CA ALA A 151 -4.84 -3.65 -11.27
C ALA A 151 -4.61 -4.92 -10.45
N GLU A 152 -5.02 -4.92 -9.17
CA GLU A 152 -4.87 -6.08 -8.29
C GLU A 152 -5.73 -7.26 -8.73
N MET A 153 -6.98 -7.00 -9.12
CA MET A 153 -7.95 -8.00 -9.59
C MET A 153 -7.48 -8.77 -10.82
N ASN A 154 -6.69 -8.13 -11.69
CA ASN A 154 -6.08 -8.80 -12.85
C ASN A 154 -5.13 -9.95 -12.45
N GLY A 155 -4.60 -9.91 -11.23
CA GLY A 155 -3.77 -10.98 -10.66
C GLY A 155 -4.53 -12.00 -9.83
N TRP A 156 -5.83 -11.83 -9.61
CA TRP A 156 -6.63 -12.74 -8.79
C TRP A 156 -6.97 -14.03 -9.54
N GLY A 157 -7.27 -15.08 -8.77
CA GLY A 157 -7.90 -16.28 -9.28
C GLY A 157 -9.30 -15.98 -9.83
N ARG A 158 -9.73 -16.71 -10.87
CA ARG A 158 -11.04 -16.52 -11.52
C ARG A 158 -12.20 -17.13 -10.74
N TYR A 159 -11.91 -17.95 -9.73
CA TYR A 159 -12.92 -18.60 -8.90
C TYR A 159 -12.77 -18.12 -7.46
N ALA A 160 -13.85 -18.20 -6.69
CA ALA A 160 -13.84 -18.01 -5.26
C ALA A 160 -14.40 -19.24 -4.54
N ILE A 161 -13.93 -19.44 -3.31
CA ILE A 161 -14.45 -20.45 -2.39
C ILE A 161 -15.11 -19.77 -1.20
N SER A 162 -16.18 -20.38 -0.69
CA SER A 162 -16.95 -19.87 0.44
C SER A 162 -17.42 -21.03 1.32
N GLY A 163 -17.59 -20.72 2.61
CA GLY A 163 -18.16 -21.62 3.61
C GLY A 163 -17.84 -21.16 5.03
N PRO A 164 -18.27 -21.91 6.05
CA PRO A 164 -18.08 -21.55 7.45
C PRO A 164 -16.60 -21.53 7.83
N LEU A 165 -16.25 -20.58 8.71
CA LEU A 165 -14.90 -20.33 9.19
C LEU A 165 -14.79 -20.64 10.68
N ARG A 166 -13.68 -21.27 11.06
CA ARG A 166 -13.24 -21.45 12.46
C ARG A 166 -11.88 -20.78 12.59
N VAL A 167 -11.82 -19.62 13.24
CA VAL A 167 -10.64 -18.76 13.23
C VAL A 167 -9.76 -19.02 14.46
N LEU A 168 -8.55 -19.49 14.15
CA LEU A 168 -7.36 -19.77 14.97
C LEU A 168 -6.92 -18.61 15.85
N GLU A 169 -6.51 -17.59 15.13
CA GLU A 169 -5.71 -16.49 15.61
C GLU A 169 -6.08 -15.30 14.73
N ASN A 170 -6.27 -14.13 15.33
CA ASN A 170 -6.13 -12.92 14.54
C ASN A 170 -4.66 -12.83 14.12
N SER A 171 -4.39 -12.31 12.93
CA SER A 171 -3.02 -12.14 12.44
C SER A 171 -2.10 -11.62 13.56
N ASP A 172 -0.99 -12.33 13.83
CA ASP A 172 0.00 -11.92 14.84
C ASP A 172 0.69 -10.62 14.40
N HIS A 173 0.06 -9.50 14.75
CA HIS A 173 0.57 -8.16 14.49
C HIS A 173 1.46 -7.73 15.64
N ALA A 174 2.76 -7.95 15.50
CA ALA A 174 3.76 -7.50 16.48
C ALA A 174 3.87 -5.96 16.56
N ASP A 175 3.35 -5.23 15.58
CA ASP A 175 3.40 -3.77 15.53
C ASP A 175 2.20 -3.13 16.24
N PHE A 176 2.50 -2.27 17.21
CA PHE A 176 1.53 -1.47 17.97
C PHE A 176 0.34 -2.29 18.54
N PRO A 177 0.57 -3.43 19.23
CA PRO A 177 -0.50 -4.32 19.67
C PRO A 177 -1.55 -3.61 20.53
N GLY A 178 -1.14 -2.70 21.43
CA GLY A 178 -2.07 -1.93 22.26
C GLY A 178 -2.97 -0.94 21.50
N LEU A 179 -2.75 -0.71 20.21
CA LEU A 179 -3.62 0.10 19.36
C LEU A 179 -4.51 -0.76 18.44
N ARG A 180 -4.20 -2.04 18.21
CA ARG A 180 -5.01 -2.94 17.39
C ARG A 180 -6.09 -3.55 18.27
N LYS A 181 -7.33 -3.10 18.10
CA LYS A 181 -8.45 -3.50 18.96
C LYS A 181 -9.59 -4.03 18.11
N THR A 182 -10.21 -5.09 18.58
CA THR A 182 -11.43 -5.65 18.02
C THR A 182 -12.62 -4.71 18.25
N PRO A 183 -13.74 -4.90 17.52
CA PRO A 183 -14.98 -4.17 17.79
C PRO A 183 -15.43 -4.24 19.25
N LEU A 184 -15.28 -5.40 19.89
CA LEU A 184 -15.65 -5.60 21.30
C LEU A 184 -14.80 -4.72 22.22
N GLU A 185 -13.48 -4.78 22.11
CA GLU A 185 -12.55 -3.99 22.93
C GLU A 185 -12.73 -2.48 22.71
N VAL A 186 -12.98 -2.04 21.46
CA VAL A 186 -13.26 -0.63 21.18
C VAL A 186 -14.59 -0.18 21.82
N ARG A 187 -15.64 -1.00 21.73
CA ARG A 187 -16.93 -0.71 22.37
C ARG A 187 -16.83 -0.64 23.88
N GLU A 188 -16.07 -1.55 24.49
CA GLU A 188 -15.79 -1.51 25.94
C GLU A 188 -15.09 -0.19 26.30
N GLN A 189 -14.02 0.18 25.59
CA GLN A 189 -13.31 1.44 25.84
C GLN A 189 -14.21 2.66 25.66
N LEU A 190 -14.98 2.74 24.57
CA LEU A 190 -15.92 3.83 24.33
C LEU A 190 -16.98 3.93 25.44
N SER A 191 -17.50 2.79 25.91
CA SER A 191 -18.51 2.77 26.99
C SER A 191 -17.95 3.35 28.30
N THR A 192 -16.65 3.19 28.58
CA THR A 192 -16.02 3.80 29.77
C THR A 192 -15.93 5.33 29.72
N LEU A 193 -16.01 5.93 28.53
CA LEU A 193 -15.96 7.39 28.36
C LEU A 193 -17.30 8.07 28.69
N GLY A 194 -18.40 7.31 28.76
CA GLY A 194 -19.71 7.81 29.17
C GLY A 194 -20.46 8.65 28.13
N TYR A 195 -20.03 8.65 26.86
CA TYR A 195 -20.74 9.33 25.77
C TYR A 195 -21.67 8.36 25.03
N GLU A 196 -22.90 8.81 24.75
CA GLU A 196 -23.84 8.07 23.88
C GLU A 196 -23.47 8.23 22.41
N ASN A 197 -23.01 9.43 22.04
CA ASN A 197 -22.62 9.77 20.68
C ASN A 197 -21.13 9.53 20.48
N VAL A 198 -20.79 8.86 19.39
CA VAL A 198 -19.42 8.56 18.98
C VAL A 198 -19.27 8.89 17.50
N VAL A 199 -18.36 9.83 17.19
CA VAL A 199 -17.95 10.12 15.83
C VAL A 199 -16.68 9.35 15.48
N ALA A 200 -16.73 8.60 14.39
CA ALA A 200 -15.56 7.95 13.85
C ALA A 200 -14.89 8.75 12.72
N PHE A 201 -13.56 8.78 12.75
CA PHE A 201 -12.72 9.37 11.70
C PHE A 201 -11.89 8.29 11.01
N GLN A 202 -12.13 8.12 9.71
CA GLN A 202 -11.33 7.29 8.80
C GLN A 202 -10.12 8.09 8.32
N THR A 203 -8.93 7.47 8.32
CA THR A 203 -7.81 7.99 7.54
C THR A 203 -6.84 6.89 7.13
N ARG A 204 -6.22 7.07 5.96
CA ARG A 204 -5.03 6.34 5.53
C ARG A 204 -3.80 7.24 5.44
N ASN A 205 -3.96 8.55 5.58
CA ASN A 205 -2.91 9.58 5.46
C ASN A 205 -2.56 10.19 6.82
N PRO A 206 -1.34 10.71 6.99
CA PRO A 206 -1.01 11.51 8.17
C PRO A 206 -2.00 12.63 8.45
N MET A 207 -2.21 12.88 9.74
CA MET A 207 -3.14 13.90 10.20
C MET A 207 -2.44 15.26 10.29
N HIS A 208 -3.16 16.30 9.87
CA HIS A 208 -2.69 17.67 9.80
C HIS A 208 -3.69 18.55 10.56
N ARG A 209 -3.45 19.86 10.64
CA ARG A 209 -4.29 20.75 11.44
C ARG A 209 -5.72 20.84 10.91
N ALA A 210 -5.91 20.76 9.60
CA ALA A 210 -7.25 20.64 9.00
C ALA A 210 -8.03 19.44 9.55
N HIS A 211 -7.39 18.25 9.64
CA HIS A 211 -8.00 17.04 10.21
C HIS A 211 -8.27 17.19 11.71
N GLU A 212 -7.34 17.81 12.44
CA GLU A 212 -7.49 18.11 13.87
C GLU A 212 -8.74 18.95 14.15
N GLU A 213 -8.89 20.07 13.43
CA GLU A 213 -10.02 20.99 13.59
C GLU A 213 -11.34 20.33 13.21
N LEU A 214 -11.35 19.59 12.09
CA LEU A 214 -12.53 18.86 11.64
C LEU A 214 -13.04 17.89 12.71
N ILE A 215 -12.15 17.09 13.30
CA ILE A 215 -12.51 16.09 14.31
C ILE A 215 -13.02 16.76 15.58
N LYS A 216 -12.37 17.85 16.02
CA LYS A 216 -12.81 18.63 17.18
C LYS A 216 -14.21 19.20 16.97
N ARG A 217 -14.46 19.83 15.82
CA ARG A 217 -15.77 20.38 15.45
C ARG A 217 -16.84 19.29 15.41
N ALA A 218 -16.52 18.13 14.83
CA ALA A 218 -17.45 17.01 14.73
C ALA A 218 -17.85 16.49 16.12
N ALA A 219 -16.87 16.28 16.99
CA ALA A 219 -17.11 15.81 18.36
C ALA A 219 -17.89 16.81 19.20
N GLN A 220 -17.62 18.11 19.05
CA GLN A 220 -18.37 19.18 19.72
C GLN A 220 -19.80 19.28 19.22
N LYS A 221 -20.02 19.17 17.90
CA LYS A 221 -21.35 19.27 17.26
C LYS A 221 -22.32 18.20 17.77
N ILE A 222 -21.83 17.00 18.07
CA ILE A 222 -22.66 15.88 18.54
C ILE A 222 -22.59 15.66 20.05
N ASP A 223 -21.81 16.49 20.76
CA ASP A 223 -21.41 16.26 22.15
C ASP A 223 -21.02 14.80 22.43
N GLY A 224 -19.95 14.34 21.77
CA GLY A 224 -19.62 12.92 21.73
C GLY A 224 -18.15 12.60 21.87
N ALA A 225 -17.88 11.30 21.98
CA ALA A 225 -16.54 10.73 21.91
C ALA A 225 -16.04 10.64 20.45
N ILE A 226 -14.71 10.57 20.32
CA ILE A 226 -13.98 10.44 19.07
C ILE A 226 -13.43 9.03 18.99
N LEU A 227 -13.83 8.29 17.96
CA LEU A 227 -13.15 7.09 17.53
C LEU A 227 -12.19 7.46 16.39
N LEU A 228 -10.94 7.75 16.74
CA LEU A 228 -9.89 7.97 15.76
C LEU A 228 -9.42 6.61 15.23
N HIS A 229 -9.78 6.31 13.98
CA HIS A 229 -9.77 4.94 13.49
C HIS A 229 -8.98 4.79 12.18
N PRO A 230 -7.67 5.08 12.16
CA PRO A 230 -6.86 4.95 10.96
C PRO A 230 -6.76 3.51 10.45
N VAL A 231 -6.64 3.35 9.14
CA VAL A 231 -6.41 2.06 8.49
C VAL A 231 -4.94 1.63 8.62
N ALA A 232 -4.79 0.37 9.02
CA ALA A 232 -3.55 -0.33 9.35
C ALA A 232 -3.43 -1.70 8.65
N GLY A 233 -4.21 -1.93 7.58
CA GLY A 233 -4.11 -3.10 6.70
C GLY A 233 -3.16 -2.87 5.52
N VAL A 234 -3.52 -3.40 4.34
CA VAL A 234 -2.71 -3.29 3.12
C VAL A 234 -2.51 -1.83 2.72
N ALA A 235 -1.25 -1.40 2.63
CA ALA A 235 -0.89 -0.04 2.23
C ALA A 235 -1.15 0.17 0.72
N HIS A 236 -1.61 1.36 0.36
CA HIS A 236 -1.76 1.76 -1.03
C HIS A 236 -0.44 2.29 -1.60
N HIS A 237 -0.22 2.13 -2.91
CA HIS A 237 0.98 2.63 -3.57
C HIS A 237 1.10 4.16 -3.44
N GLY A 238 2.24 4.63 -2.95
CA GLY A 238 2.50 6.06 -2.75
C GLY A 238 2.06 6.61 -1.38
N ASP A 239 1.49 5.76 -0.52
CA ASP A 239 1.18 6.13 0.85
C ASP A 239 2.47 6.26 1.68
N ILE A 240 2.39 7.13 2.68
CA ILE A 240 3.42 7.22 3.71
C ILE A 240 3.50 5.88 4.42
N ASP A 241 4.72 5.45 4.76
CA ASP A 241 4.92 4.16 5.41
C ASP A 241 4.06 4.04 6.68
N HIS A 242 3.59 2.83 6.91
CA HIS A 242 2.67 2.49 7.99
C HIS A 242 3.15 2.95 9.37
N TYR A 243 4.44 2.78 9.67
CA TYR A 243 4.99 3.11 10.98
C TYR A 243 5.04 4.63 11.20
N SER A 244 5.44 5.39 10.18
CA SER A 244 5.43 6.85 10.25
C SER A 244 4.01 7.38 10.41
N ARG A 245 3.04 6.86 9.65
CA ARG A 245 1.63 7.23 9.80
C ARG A 245 1.13 7.01 11.23
N ILE A 246 1.35 5.82 11.80
CA ILE A 246 0.91 5.53 13.17
C ILE A 246 1.56 6.45 14.20
N ARG A 247 2.86 6.77 14.05
CA ARG A 247 3.52 7.76 14.92
C ARG A 247 2.84 9.12 14.84
N THR A 248 2.39 9.56 13.67
CA THR A 248 1.62 10.82 13.55
C THR A 248 0.27 10.76 14.26
N TYR A 249 -0.45 9.63 14.17
CA TYR A 249 -1.75 9.46 14.82
C TYR A 249 -1.64 9.46 16.34
N LYS A 250 -0.60 8.81 16.88
CA LYS A 250 -0.31 8.83 18.32
C LYS A 250 -0.10 10.26 18.82
N ILE A 251 0.73 11.04 18.13
CA ILE A 251 0.97 12.44 18.49
C ILE A 251 -0.34 13.24 18.46
N MET A 252 -1.14 13.06 17.40
CA MET A 252 -2.42 13.75 17.27
C MET A 252 -3.37 13.41 18.43
N ALA A 253 -3.58 12.11 18.69
CA ALA A 253 -4.45 11.63 19.76
C ALA A 253 -3.97 12.03 21.16
N GLU A 254 -2.66 11.95 21.42
CA GLU A 254 -2.09 12.16 22.74
C GLU A 254 -1.88 13.65 23.05
N ARG A 255 -1.57 14.51 22.08
CA ARG A 255 -1.19 15.91 22.37
C ARG A 255 -2.22 16.93 21.95
N TYR A 256 -3.02 16.62 20.93
CA TYR A 256 -3.82 17.63 20.24
C TYR A 256 -5.33 17.36 20.29
N LEU A 257 -5.76 16.11 20.51
CA LEU A 257 -7.15 15.76 20.81
C LEU A 257 -7.36 15.59 22.32
N ASP A 258 -8.61 15.76 22.75
CA ASP A 258 -9.00 15.57 24.15
C ASP A 258 -9.01 14.08 24.51
N ARG A 259 -8.03 13.67 25.32
CA ARG A 259 -7.84 12.28 25.76
C ARG A 259 -9.04 11.73 26.54
N SER A 260 -9.81 12.60 27.22
CA SER A 260 -10.97 12.17 28.01
C SER A 260 -12.15 11.71 27.15
N ARG A 261 -12.12 12.01 25.85
CA ARG A 261 -13.16 11.61 24.90
C ARG A 261 -12.63 10.93 23.64
N THR A 262 -11.35 10.56 23.57
CA THR A 262 -10.73 10.02 22.34
C THR A 262 -10.23 8.60 22.51
N VAL A 263 -10.70 7.69 21.66
CA VAL A 263 -10.14 6.34 21.46
C VAL A 263 -9.37 6.30 20.16
N LEU A 264 -8.07 6.01 20.24
CA LEU A 264 -7.25 5.63 19.07
C LEU A 264 -7.26 4.10 18.94
N SER A 265 -7.67 3.63 17.76
CA SER A 265 -7.63 2.21 17.38
C SER A 265 -7.21 2.05 15.93
N LEU A 266 -6.40 1.03 15.63
CA LEU A 266 -5.95 0.68 14.30
C LEU A 266 -6.93 -0.32 13.67
N LEU A 267 -7.45 0.01 12.49
CA LEU A 267 -8.37 -0.83 11.74
C LEU A 267 -7.59 -1.74 10.76
N PRO A 268 -7.64 -3.07 10.88
CA PRO A 268 -6.93 -4.00 9.98
C PRO A 268 -7.66 -4.17 8.62
N LEU A 269 -8.12 -3.06 8.03
CA LEU A 269 -8.86 -3.05 6.78
C LEU A 269 -7.92 -3.03 5.57
N ALA A 270 -8.13 -3.91 4.60
CA ALA A 270 -7.55 -3.78 3.27
C ALA A 270 -8.46 -2.87 2.42
N MET A 271 -8.07 -1.61 2.23
CA MET A 271 -8.89 -0.68 1.44
C MET A 271 -9.01 -1.12 -0.03
N ARG A 272 -10.13 -0.77 -0.65
CA ARG A 272 -10.42 -1.03 -2.07
C ARG A 272 -10.19 0.18 -2.95
N MET A 273 -10.04 1.35 -2.33
CA MET A 273 -10.08 2.64 -3.02
C MET A 273 -11.36 2.83 -3.85
N ALA A 274 -12.48 2.28 -3.37
CA ALA A 274 -13.75 2.22 -4.11
C ALA A 274 -14.68 3.41 -3.79
N GLY A 275 -14.07 4.57 -3.48
CA GLY A 275 -14.75 5.86 -3.37
C GLY A 275 -16.08 5.80 -2.61
N PRO A 276 -17.22 6.11 -3.26
CA PRO A 276 -18.53 6.11 -2.63
C PRO A 276 -18.93 4.80 -1.95
N ARG A 277 -18.74 3.65 -2.61
CA ARG A 277 -19.13 2.34 -2.02
C ARG A 277 -18.32 2.02 -0.79
N GLU A 278 -17.03 2.35 -0.81
CA GLU A 278 -16.15 2.17 0.35
C GLU A 278 -16.44 3.18 1.47
N ALA A 279 -16.90 4.40 1.17
CA ALA A 279 -17.36 5.33 2.19
C ALA A 279 -18.58 4.78 2.96
N LEU A 280 -19.54 4.18 2.25
CA LEU A 280 -20.68 3.49 2.87
C LEU A 280 -20.23 2.26 3.68
N TRP A 281 -19.27 1.50 3.16
CA TRP A 281 -18.69 0.36 3.87
C TRP A 281 -17.99 0.79 5.16
N HIS A 282 -17.22 1.88 5.12
CA HIS A 282 -16.56 2.45 6.27
C HIS A 282 -17.54 2.87 7.36
N ALA A 283 -18.68 3.48 7.00
CA ALA A 283 -19.71 3.84 7.97
C ALA A 283 -20.29 2.60 8.66
N LEU A 284 -20.60 1.54 7.89
CA LEU A 284 -21.09 0.27 8.42
C LEU A 284 -20.06 -0.40 9.34
N ILE A 285 -18.79 -0.47 8.93
CA ILE A 285 -17.72 -1.00 9.78
C ILE A 285 -17.67 -0.21 11.08
N ARG A 286 -17.72 1.11 11.02
CA ARG A 286 -17.63 1.96 12.23
C ARG A 286 -18.83 1.82 13.15
N ARG A 287 -20.02 1.53 12.61
CA ARG A 287 -21.16 1.07 13.44
C ARG A 287 -20.81 -0.19 14.21
N ASN A 288 -20.19 -1.18 13.58
CA ASN A 288 -19.79 -2.40 14.29
C ASN A 288 -18.79 -2.13 15.42
N TYR A 289 -17.98 -1.08 15.31
CA TYR A 289 -17.09 -0.61 16.38
C TYR A 289 -17.74 0.36 17.40
N GLY A 290 -19.04 0.66 17.27
CA GLY A 290 -19.80 1.47 18.23
C GLY A 290 -20.00 2.93 17.86
N ALA A 291 -19.64 3.36 16.65
CA ALA A 291 -19.87 4.72 16.19
C ALA A 291 -21.25 4.91 15.54
N ASN A 292 -22.04 5.85 16.05
CA ASN A 292 -23.32 6.27 15.47
C ASN A 292 -23.18 7.48 14.54
N TYR A 293 -22.03 8.15 14.54
CA TYR A 293 -21.67 9.19 13.59
C TYR A 293 -20.40 8.82 12.81
N PHE A 294 -20.35 9.20 11.54
CA PHE A 294 -19.18 8.96 10.69
C PHE A 294 -18.85 10.18 9.84
N ILE A 295 -17.60 10.64 9.93
CA ILE A 295 -17.11 11.73 9.09
C ILE A 295 -16.89 11.23 7.67
N VAL A 296 -17.45 11.95 6.70
CA VAL A 296 -17.18 11.74 5.27
C VAL A 296 -16.68 13.07 4.70
N GLY A 297 -15.40 13.09 4.32
CA GLY A 297 -14.75 14.26 3.74
C GLY A 297 -14.86 14.31 2.22
N ARG A 298 -14.22 15.31 1.62
CA ARG A 298 -13.99 15.38 0.18
C ARG A 298 -13.14 14.20 -0.32
N ASP A 299 -13.45 13.67 -1.51
CA ASP A 299 -12.70 12.60 -2.18
C ASP A 299 -12.55 11.32 -1.32
N HIS A 300 -13.54 11.03 -0.46
CA HIS A 300 -13.44 9.96 0.54
C HIS A 300 -13.19 8.59 -0.10
N ALA A 301 -12.12 7.92 0.34
CA ALA A 301 -11.66 6.63 -0.19
C ALA A 301 -11.37 6.62 -1.71
N SER A 302 -11.12 7.78 -2.33
CA SER A 302 -10.71 7.87 -3.73
C SER A 302 -9.21 7.56 -3.90
N PRO A 303 -8.80 6.85 -4.98
CA PRO A 303 -7.41 6.71 -5.39
C PRO A 303 -6.88 7.95 -6.12
N GLY A 304 -7.74 8.95 -6.37
CA GLY A 304 -7.38 10.19 -7.04
C GLY A 304 -7.76 10.14 -8.52
N LYS A 305 -6.75 10.24 -9.39
CA LYS A 305 -6.93 10.42 -10.83
C LYS A 305 -6.35 9.24 -11.62
N ASN A 306 -6.96 8.94 -12.77
CA ASN A 306 -6.47 7.96 -13.73
C ASN A 306 -5.21 8.46 -14.47
N ALA A 307 -4.68 7.63 -15.38
CA ALA A 307 -3.49 7.95 -16.17
C ALA A 307 -3.66 9.20 -17.08
N GLN A 308 -4.90 9.56 -17.42
CA GLN A 308 -5.26 10.73 -18.23
C GLN A 308 -5.47 12.00 -17.39
N GLY A 309 -5.38 11.90 -16.06
CA GLY A 309 -5.53 13.03 -15.14
C GLY A 309 -6.97 13.36 -14.75
N GLU A 310 -7.92 12.48 -15.07
CA GLU A 310 -9.34 12.58 -14.73
C GLU A 310 -9.60 11.90 -13.38
N PRO A 311 -10.43 12.48 -12.51
CA PRO A 311 -10.76 11.87 -11.22
C PRO A 311 -11.59 10.60 -11.42
N PHE A 312 -11.31 9.55 -10.64
CA PHE A 312 -12.12 8.31 -10.67
C PHE A 312 -13.54 8.51 -10.13
N TYR A 313 -13.71 9.44 -9.19
CA TYR A 313 -14.98 9.77 -8.56
C TYR A 313 -15.08 11.29 -8.40
N GLY A 314 -16.28 11.84 -8.52
CA GLY A 314 -16.54 13.23 -8.14
C GLY A 314 -16.25 13.48 -6.65
N PRO A 315 -15.87 14.72 -6.29
CA PRO A 315 -15.37 15.05 -4.95
C PRO A 315 -16.35 14.80 -3.80
N TYR A 316 -17.66 14.75 -4.10
CA TYR A 316 -18.73 14.58 -3.13
C TYR A 316 -19.67 13.41 -3.44
N GLU A 317 -19.36 12.55 -4.41
CA GLU A 317 -20.20 11.37 -4.72
C GLU A 317 -20.32 10.41 -3.52
N ALA A 318 -19.28 10.35 -2.69
CA ALA A 318 -19.31 9.61 -1.44
C ALA A 318 -20.34 10.18 -0.45
N HIS A 319 -20.56 11.51 -0.45
CA HIS A 319 -21.56 12.14 0.40
C HIS A 319 -22.96 11.69 -0.03
N GLU A 320 -23.23 11.75 -1.33
CA GLU A 320 -24.53 11.38 -1.90
C GLU A 320 -24.89 9.92 -1.64
N LEU A 321 -23.95 8.99 -1.83
CA LEU A 321 -24.23 7.57 -1.59
C LEU A 321 -24.43 7.27 -0.10
N VAL A 322 -23.58 7.82 0.78
CA VAL A 322 -23.73 7.60 2.23
C VAL A 322 -25.04 8.21 2.73
N ALA A 323 -25.41 9.41 2.28
CA ALA A 323 -26.67 10.06 2.66
C ALA A 323 -27.89 9.19 2.31
N ARG A 324 -27.92 8.60 1.11
CA ARG A 324 -29.01 7.72 0.66
C ARG A 324 -29.19 6.48 1.53
N HIS A 325 -28.11 5.96 2.11
CA HIS A 325 -28.14 4.72 2.89
C HIS A 325 -28.02 4.93 4.40
N ALA A 326 -27.80 6.15 4.88
CA ALA A 326 -27.59 6.50 6.29
C ALA A 326 -28.66 5.90 7.22
N ALA A 327 -29.94 6.09 6.89
CA ALA A 327 -31.05 5.54 7.66
C ALA A 327 -31.04 3.99 7.69
N ALA A 328 -30.72 3.35 6.57
CA ALA A 328 -30.69 1.89 6.45
C ALA A 328 -29.54 1.25 7.25
N ILE A 329 -28.42 1.96 7.40
CA ILE A 329 -27.29 1.52 8.24
C ILE A 329 -27.36 2.08 9.67
N GLY A 330 -28.26 3.00 9.97
CA GLY A 330 -28.41 3.62 11.29
C GLY A 330 -27.24 4.53 11.71
N VAL A 331 -26.41 4.98 10.77
CA VAL A 331 -25.25 5.84 11.05
C VAL A 331 -25.51 7.22 10.46
N THR A 332 -25.35 8.26 11.27
CA THR A 332 -25.52 9.64 10.82
C THR A 332 -24.21 10.15 10.23
N PRO A 333 -24.15 10.47 8.92
CA PRO A 333 -22.95 11.05 8.34
C PRO A 333 -22.76 12.50 8.78
N LEU A 334 -21.50 12.87 8.99
CA LEU A 334 -21.06 14.25 9.14
C LEU A 334 -20.23 14.62 7.91
N PHE A 335 -20.89 15.31 6.98
CA PHE A 335 -20.25 15.79 5.76
C PHE A 335 -19.44 17.05 6.04
N TYR A 336 -18.22 17.07 5.51
CA TYR A 336 -17.32 18.21 5.57
C TYR A 336 -16.73 18.48 4.20
N GLU A 337 -16.66 19.76 3.85
CA GLU A 337 -15.89 20.23 2.70
C GLU A 337 -14.40 20.37 3.05
N GLU A 338 -13.61 20.92 2.12
CA GLU A 338 -12.19 21.20 2.37
C GLU A 338 -12.05 22.25 3.50
N ILE A 339 -11.30 21.89 4.54
CA ILE A 339 -10.95 22.82 5.62
C ILE A 339 -9.69 23.58 5.22
N VAL A 340 -9.80 24.91 5.13
CA VAL A 340 -8.74 25.82 4.72
C VAL A 340 -8.29 26.70 5.89
N PHE A 341 -7.07 27.26 5.79
CA PHE A 341 -6.52 28.17 6.80
C PHE A 341 -6.71 29.62 6.38
N LEU A 342 -7.20 30.48 7.28
CA LEU A 342 -7.42 31.92 7.07
C LEU A 342 -6.29 32.72 7.74
N PRO A 343 -5.26 33.21 7.00
CA PRO A 343 -4.06 33.79 7.59
C PRO A 343 -4.32 35.03 8.44
N GLU A 344 -5.27 35.87 8.01
CA GLU A 344 -5.62 37.13 8.67
C GLU A 344 -6.16 36.92 10.10
N THR A 345 -6.81 35.77 10.34
CA THR A 345 -7.45 35.47 11.62
C THR A 345 -6.76 34.35 12.39
N GLY A 346 -5.83 33.63 11.75
CA GLY A 346 -5.17 32.47 12.31
C GLY A 346 -6.10 31.27 12.58
N ARG A 347 -7.25 31.21 11.91
CA ARG A 347 -8.29 30.17 12.11
C ARG A 347 -8.43 29.26 10.89
N TYR A 348 -9.12 28.14 11.09
CA TYR A 348 -9.51 27.24 10.01
C TYR A 348 -11.00 27.38 9.74
N GLU A 349 -11.42 27.19 8.49
CA GLU A 349 -12.83 27.21 8.12
C GLU A 349 -13.12 26.26 6.96
N GLU A 350 -14.36 25.79 6.82
CA GLU A 350 -14.80 25.11 5.61
C GLU A 350 -14.76 26.07 4.43
N GLN A 351 -14.21 25.63 3.30
CA GLN A 351 -13.98 26.47 2.12
C GLN A 351 -15.26 27.17 1.65
N SER A 352 -16.41 26.49 1.69
CA SER A 352 -17.71 27.06 1.31
C SER A 352 -18.23 28.14 2.24
N LEU A 353 -17.70 28.23 3.46
CA LEU A 353 -18.07 29.25 4.46
C LEU A 353 -17.11 30.45 4.47
N VAL A 354 -16.06 30.44 3.64
CA VAL A 354 -15.12 31.55 3.54
C VAL A 354 -15.79 32.76 2.87
N PRO A 355 -15.83 33.94 3.52
CA PRO A 355 -16.37 35.16 2.94
C PRO A 355 -15.75 35.51 1.57
N PRO A 356 -16.56 35.97 0.59
CA PRO A 356 -16.05 36.41 -0.70
C PRO A 356 -14.94 37.47 -0.56
N GLY A 357 -13.82 37.25 -1.24
CA GLY A 357 -12.67 38.15 -1.20
C GLY A 357 -11.69 37.94 -0.04
N GLN A 358 -12.00 37.04 0.91
CA GLN A 358 -11.07 36.69 1.97
C GLN A 358 -9.99 35.70 1.46
N THR A 359 -8.74 35.92 1.84
CA THR A 359 -7.63 35.04 1.46
C THR A 359 -7.61 33.78 2.34
N PHE A 360 -7.44 32.62 1.72
CA PHE A 360 -7.22 31.35 2.41
C PHE A 360 -6.01 30.60 1.84
N LEU A 361 -5.44 29.71 2.65
CA LEU A 361 -4.35 28.83 2.29
C LEU A 361 -4.78 27.37 2.45
N SER A 362 -4.44 26.55 1.46
CA SER A 362 -4.49 25.09 1.55
C SER A 362 -3.25 24.49 0.90
N LEU A 363 -2.95 23.23 1.24
CA LEU A 363 -1.77 22.54 0.73
C LEU A 363 -2.14 21.12 0.30
N SER A 364 -2.02 20.85 -0.99
CA SER A 364 -2.30 19.52 -1.53
C SER A 364 -1.21 18.52 -1.15
N GLY A 365 -1.54 17.23 -1.08
CA GLY A 365 -0.55 16.18 -0.80
C GLY A 365 0.59 16.11 -1.82
N THR A 366 0.36 16.53 -3.06
CA THR A 366 1.44 16.70 -4.06
C THR A 366 2.37 17.83 -3.67
N LYS A 367 1.83 18.99 -3.26
CA LYS A 367 2.64 20.12 -2.82
C LYS A 367 3.41 19.83 -1.52
N VAL A 368 2.81 19.07 -0.59
CA VAL A 368 3.50 18.55 0.61
C VAL A 368 4.73 17.73 0.22
N ARG A 369 4.56 16.75 -0.68
CA ARG A 369 5.65 15.89 -1.15
C ARG A 369 6.74 16.69 -1.87
N GLU A 370 6.36 17.63 -2.73
CA GLU A 370 7.31 18.54 -3.39
C GLU A 370 8.11 19.36 -2.36
N THR A 371 7.43 19.92 -1.35
CA THR A 371 8.03 20.72 -0.28
C THR A 371 9.07 19.90 0.49
N LEU A 372 8.69 18.69 0.94
CA LEU A 372 9.58 17.77 1.65
C LEU A 372 10.76 17.31 0.77
N THR A 373 10.50 17.04 -0.51
CA THR A 373 11.52 16.59 -1.48
C THR A 373 12.56 17.67 -1.77
N ARG A 374 12.19 18.97 -1.71
CA ARG A 374 13.13 20.10 -1.76
C ARG A 374 13.88 20.32 -0.44
N GLY A 375 13.42 19.71 0.64
CA GLY A 375 13.93 19.93 2.00
C GLY A 375 13.42 21.19 2.68
N ASP A 376 12.33 21.76 2.17
CA ASP A 376 11.68 22.90 2.79
C ASP A 376 10.84 22.44 4.00
N ALA A 377 10.74 23.29 5.02
CA ALA A 377 9.88 23.02 6.16
C ALA A 377 8.40 23.11 5.77
N LEU A 378 7.59 22.18 6.28
CA LEU A 378 6.14 22.30 6.16
C LEU A 378 5.63 23.46 7.04
N PRO A 379 4.69 24.29 6.54
CA PRO A 379 4.20 25.43 7.32
C PRO A 379 3.53 25.01 8.63
N PHE A 380 3.74 25.78 9.70
CA PHE A 380 3.14 25.52 11.02
C PHE A 380 1.60 25.59 11.04
N TRP A 381 1.01 26.33 10.10
CA TRP A 381 -0.44 26.38 9.90
C TRP A 381 -0.94 25.14 9.15
N PHE A 382 -0.09 24.40 8.46
CA PHE A 382 -0.51 23.18 7.78
C PHE A 382 -0.48 21.99 8.73
N THR A 383 0.66 21.76 9.40
CA THR A 383 0.87 20.58 10.24
C THR A 383 1.58 20.94 11.55
N ARG A 384 1.40 20.10 12.58
CA ARG A 384 2.10 20.26 13.86
C ARG A 384 3.60 19.98 13.70
N PRO A 385 4.51 20.68 14.41
CA PRO A 385 5.95 20.52 14.23
C PRO A 385 6.45 19.09 14.39
N GLU A 386 5.96 18.35 15.40
CA GLU A 386 6.42 16.98 15.66
C GLU A 386 5.94 16.02 14.57
N ILE A 387 4.79 16.33 13.96
CA ILE A 387 4.30 15.60 12.78
C ILE A 387 5.15 15.96 11.57
N ALA A 388 5.50 17.23 11.37
CA ALA A 388 6.37 17.66 10.27
C ALA A 388 7.73 16.95 10.32
N GLU A 389 8.32 16.79 11.50
CA GLU A 389 9.59 16.08 11.72
C GLU A 389 9.51 14.61 11.30
N ILE A 390 8.43 13.90 11.68
CA ILE A 390 8.21 12.52 11.26
C ILE A 390 8.11 12.43 9.73
N LEU A 391 7.38 13.36 9.11
CA LEU A 391 7.20 13.38 7.66
C LEU A 391 8.49 13.70 6.92
N ALA A 392 9.29 14.64 7.42
CA ALA A 392 10.61 14.95 6.86
C ALA A 392 11.59 13.78 6.97
N ALA A 393 11.53 13.01 8.06
CA ALA A 393 12.33 11.78 8.19
C ALA A 393 11.86 10.67 7.24
N ALA A 394 10.55 10.55 7.00
CA ALA A 394 9.99 9.55 6.08
C ALA A 394 10.18 9.92 4.60
N TYR A 395 10.21 11.22 4.29
CA TYR A 395 10.46 11.78 2.95
C TYR A 395 11.66 12.72 3.01
N PRO A 396 12.88 12.18 3.07
CA PRO A 396 14.06 13.01 3.11
C PRO A 396 14.19 13.83 1.81
N PRO A 397 14.91 14.97 1.85
CA PRO A 397 15.18 15.78 0.65
C PRO A 397 15.88 14.97 -0.44
N ARG A 398 15.76 15.34 -1.72
CA ARG A 398 16.46 14.63 -2.84
C ARG A 398 17.96 14.47 -2.61
N SER A 399 18.58 15.49 -2.02
CA SER A 399 20.00 15.49 -1.67
C SER A 399 20.40 14.40 -0.68
N GLN A 400 19.43 13.78 0.00
CA GLN A 400 19.60 12.67 0.95
C GLN A 400 18.94 11.37 0.49
N GLN A 401 18.10 11.39 -0.55
CA GLN A 401 17.45 10.19 -1.10
C GLN A 401 18.45 9.29 -1.83
N GLY A 402 18.18 7.99 -1.83
CA GLY A 402 18.93 6.99 -2.58
C GLY A 402 18.57 7.01 -4.06
N PHE A 403 19.52 6.62 -4.91
CA PHE A 403 19.31 6.48 -6.35
C PHE A 403 20.25 5.43 -6.94
N CYS A 404 19.82 4.86 -8.07
CA CYS A 404 20.55 3.88 -8.85
C CYS A 404 21.01 4.49 -10.17
N ILE A 405 22.32 4.50 -10.40
CA ILE A 405 22.90 4.75 -11.72
C ILE A 405 23.10 3.42 -12.42
N TRP A 406 22.30 3.15 -13.44
CA TRP A 406 22.34 1.89 -14.17
C TRP A 406 23.06 2.07 -15.51
N LEU A 407 24.34 1.69 -15.55
CA LEU A 407 25.16 1.73 -16.75
C LEU A 407 24.90 0.47 -17.57
N THR A 408 24.27 0.63 -18.74
CA THR A 408 24.01 -0.43 -19.73
C THR A 408 24.77 -0.18 -21.03
N GLY A 409 25.18 -1.24 -21.72
CA GLY A 409 25.96 -1.14 -22.96
C GLY A 409 26.73 -2.42 -23.26
N LEU A 410 27.29 -2.50 -24.47
CA LEU A 410 28.05 -3.67 -24.94
C LEU A 410 29.24 -4.02 -24.01
N PRO A 411 29.70 -5.28 -23.97
CA PRO A 411 30.98 -5.64 -23.36
C PRO A 411 32.11 -4.71 -23.83
N SER A 412 33.09 -4.42 -22.98
CA SER A 412 34.21 -3.49 -23.30
C SER A 412 33.84 -2.04 -23.67
N ALA A 413 32.57 -1.62 -23.48
CA ALA A 413 32.12 -0.24 -23.72
C ALA A 413 32.72 0.81 -22.75
N GLY A 414 33.37 0.38 -21.65
CA GLY A 414 33.93 1.30 -20.64
C GLY A 414 33.02 1.58 -19.44
N LYS A 415 31.94 0.81 -19.27
CA LYS A 415 31.00 0.92 -18.14
C LYS A 415 31.69 0.90 -16.77
N SER A 416 32.50 -0.13 -16.49
CA SER A 416 33.17 -0.31 -15.21
C SER A 416 34.13 0.85 -14.91
N THR A 417 34.89 1.32 -15.92
CA THR A 417 35.78 2.47 -15.78
C THR A 417 35.03 3.78 -15.48
N ILE A 418 33.89 4.02 -16.14
CA ILE A 418 33.03 5.19 -15.83
C ILE A 418 32.45 5.05 -14.42
N ALA A 419 32.01 3.85 -14.04
CA ALA A 419 31.42 3.56 -12.74
C ALA A 419 32.38 3.83 -11.58
N GLU A 420 33.65 3.40 -11.70
CA GLU A 420 34.69 3.66 -10.70
C GLU A 420 34.97 5.15 -10.53
N ARG A 421 35.07 5.91 -11.63
CA ARG A 421 35.27 7.37 -11.58
C ARG A 421 34.08 8.08 -10.96
N LEU A 422 32.87 7.69 -11.34
CA LEU A 422 31.64 8.23 -10.78
C LEU A 422 31.53 7.94 -9.28
N ALA A 423 31.91 6.74 -8.84
CA ALA A 423 31.89 6.38 -7.42
C ALA A 423 32.77 7.33 -6.59
N ILE A 424 33.97 7.65 -7.07
CA ILE A 424 34.87 8.61 -6.41
C ILE A 424 34.21 9.99 -6.32
N LEU A 425 33.68 10.52 -7.44
CA LEU A 425 33.04 11.84 -7.46
C LEU A 425 31.84 11.94 -6.51
N LEU A 426 31.03 10.89 -6.42
CA LEU A 426 29.89 10.84 -5.51
C LEU A 426 30.33 10.73 -4.04
N MET A 427 31.42 10.01 -3.75
CA MET A 427 32.01 9.97 -2.41
C MET A 427 32.61 11.31 -2.01
N GLU A 428 33.23 12.05 -2.94
CA GLU A 428 33.70 13.43 -2.71
C GLU A 428 32.54 14.38 -2.39
N CYS A 429 31.34 14.11 -2.92
CA CYS A 429 30.11 14.83 -2.57
C CYS A 429 29.47 14.35 -1.24
N GLY A 430 30.14 13.50 -0.46
CA GLY A 430 29.68 13.03 0.85
C GLY A 430 28.64 11.91 0.80
N ARG A 431 28.43 11.26 -0.36
CA ARG A 431 27.51 10.13 -0.49
C ARG A 431 28.23 8.81 -0.30
N GLN A 432 27.62 7.88 0.43
CA GLN A 432 28.06 6.49 0.45
C GLN A 432 27.58 5.77 -0.81
N VAL A 433 28.51 5.12 -1.52
CA VAL A 433 28.25 4.48 -2.80
C VAL A 433 28.52 2.97 -2.72
N THR A 434 27.54 2.18 -3.16
CA THR A 434 27.73 0.75 -3.44
C THR A 434 27.98 0.55 -4.93
N LEU A 435 29.11 -0.03 -5.30
CA LEU A 435 29.43 -0.35 -6.70
C LEU A 435 29.14 -1.83 -6.99
N LEU A 436 28.11 -2.09 -7.81
CA LEU A 436 27.75 -3.41 -8.31
C LEU A 436 28.27 -3.58 -9.75
N ASP A 437 29.58 -3.80 -9.87
CA ASP A 437 30.23 -4.15 -11.15
C ASP A 437 30.17 -5.66 -11.42
N GLY A 438 30.31 -6.05 -12.69
CA GLY A 438 30.18 -7.42 -13.15
C GLY A 438 31.06 -8.43 -12.41
N ASP A 439 32.26 -8.05 -11.97
CA ASP A 439 33.17 -8.95 -11.25
C ASP A 439 32.77 -9.13 -9.77
N VAL A 440 32.33 -8.05 -9.10
CA VAL A 440 31.75 -8.09 -7.74
C VAL A 440 30.49 -8.96 -7.73
N VAL A 441 29.59 -8.71 -8.69
CA VAL A 441 28.33 -9.45 -8.84
C VAL A 441 28.60 -10.92 -9.11
N ARG A 442 29.53 -11.27 -10.01
CA ARG A 442 29.87 -12.67 -10.29
C ARG A 442 30.44 -13.41 -9.10
N THR A 443 31.24 -12.72 -8.28
CA THR A 443 31.86 -13.30 -7.09
C THR A 443 30.83 -13.61 -6.01
N HIS A 444 29.87 -12.71 -5.78
CA HIS A 444 29.02 -12.75 -4.59
C HIS A 444 27.56 -13.12 -4.85
N LEU A 445 27.01 -12.80 -6.03
CA LEU A 445 25.57 -12.91 -6.30
C LEU A 445 25.23 -13.95 -7.39
N SER A 446 26.20 -14.32 -8.21
CA SER A 446 25.94 -15.08 -9.45
C SER A 446 26.76 -16.36 -9.59
N LYS A 447 27.38 -16.81 -8.50
CA LYS A 447 28.03 -18.12 -8.45
C LYS A 447 26.99 -19.22 -8.77
N GLY A 448 27.31 -20.08 -9.74
CA GLY A 448 26.42 -21.15 -10.22
C GLY A 448 25.55 -20.79 -11.42
N LEU A 449 25.50 -19.51 -11.85
CA LEU A 449 24.85 -19.14 -13.12
C LEU A 449 25.82 -19.32 -14.30
N THR A 450 25.29 -19.81 -15.43
CA THR A 450 26.06 -19.95 -16.68
C THR A 450 25.95 -18.67 -17.54
N PHE A 451 26.34 -18.77 -18.81
CA PHE A 451 26.21 -17.70 -19.79
C PHE A 451 24.95 -17.81 -20.66
N SER A 452 24.01 -18.70 -20.31
CA SER A 452 22.73 -18.83 -21.00
C SER A 452 21.93 -17.52 -20.95
N ARG A 453 21.00 -17.37 -21.89
CA ARG A 453 20.09 -16.21 -21.94
C ARG A 453 19.31 -16.02 -20.64
N GLU A 454 18.77 -17.11 -20.10
CA GLU A 454 17.98 -17.13 -18.86
C GLU A 454 18.83 -16.81 -17.63
N ASP A 455 20.05 -17.34 -17.55
CA ASP A 455 20.97 -17.07 -16.44
C ASP A 455 21.44 -15.63 -16.42
N ARG A 456 21.68 -15.04 -17.61
CA ARG A 456 21.99 -13.60 -17.72
C ARG A 456 20.81 -12.77 -17.24
N ASP A 457 19.59 -13.14 -17.63
CA ASP A 457 18.40 -12.40 -17.20
C ASP A 457 18.22 -12.48 -15.69
N THR A 458 18.38 -13.68 -15.11
CA THR A 458 18.36 -13.93 -13.66
C THR A 458 19.44 -13.12 -12.94
N ASN A 459 20.66 -13.07 -13.47
CA ASN A 459 21.75 -12.25 -12.93
C ASN A 459 21.36 -10.76 -12.87
N ILE A 460 20.74 -10.23 -13.93
CA ILE A 460 20.31 -8.83 -13.96
C ILE A 460 19.18 -8.56 -12.97
N ARG A 461 18.20 -9.48 -12.85
CA ARG A 461 17.14 -9.39 -11.83
C ARG A 461 17.70 -9.37 -10.40
N ARG A 462 18.72 -10.19 -10.11
CA ARG A 462 19.40 -10.20 -8.79
C ARG A 462 20.07 -8.86 -8.49
N ILE A 463 20.81 -8.30 -9.46
CA ILE A 463 21.43 -6.98 -9.30
C ILE A 463 20.35 -5.92 -9.05
N GLY A 464 19.26 -5.95 -9.83
CA GLY A 464 18.16 -5.01 -9.71
C GLY A 464 17.48 -5.06 -8.34
N PHE A 465 17.24 -6.26 -7.81
CA PHE A 465 16.70 -6.45 -6.46
C PHE A 465 17.62 -5.84 -5.39
N VAL A 466 18.90 -6.20 -5.38
CA VAL A 466 19.87 -5.65 -4.41
C VAL A 466 19.96 -4.13 -4.53
N ALA A 467 20.03 -3.60 -5.76
CA ALA A 467 20.04 -2.17 -6.01
C ALA A 467 18.78 -1.48 -5.45
N SER A 468 17.60 -2.09 -5.62
CA SER A 468 16.34 -1.52 -5.14
C SER A 468 16.29 -1.42 -3.62
N GLU A 469 16.82 -2.42 -2.90
CA GLU A 469 16.91 -2.38 -1.44
C GLU A 469 17.91 -1.31 -0.96
N ILE A 470 19.05 -1.16 -1.63
CA ILE A 470 20.01 -0.09 -1.31
C ILE A 470 19.37 1.29 -1.48
N VAL A 471 18.69 1.51 -2.61
CA VAL A 471 17.98 2.77 -2.91
C VAL A 471 16.90 3.05 -1.87
N ARG A 472 16.12 2.03 -1.49
CA ARG A 472 15.08 2.10 -0.45
C ARG A 472 15.64 2.57 0.90
N HIS A 473 16.88 2.23 1.22
CA HIS A 473 17.60 2.66 2.42
C HIS A 473 18.39 3.96 2.24
N ASN A 474 18.02 4.80 1.26
CA ASN A 474 18.66 6.07 0.92
C ASN A 474 20.12 5.96 0.43
N GLY A 475 20.57 4.75 0.11
CA GLY A 475 21.90 4.47 -0.42
C GLY A 475 22.01 4.83 -1.91
N VAL A 476 23.24 5.18 -2.33
CA VAL A 476 23.56 5.34 -3.75
C VAL A 476 24.15 4.05 -4.27
N VAL A 477 23.64 3.56 -5.40
CA VAL A 477 24.15 2.35 -6.05
C VAL A 477 24.50 2.63 -7.51
N ILE A 478 25.68 2.19 -7.92
CA ILE A 478 26.09 2.20 -9.33
C ILE A 478 26.14 0.77 -9.81
N CYS A 479 25.34 0.45 -10.83
CA CYS A 479 25.32 -0.87 -11.45
C CYS A 479 25.99 -0.80 -12.82
N ALA A 480 27.06 -1.56 -13.02
CA ALA A 480 27.73 -1.66 -14.31
C ALA A 480 27.50 -3.06 -14.90
N ALA A 481 26.49 -3.19 -15.77
CA ALA A 481 26.09 -4.49 -16.30
C ALA A 481 25.73 -4.39 -17.79
N VAL A 482 26.04 -5.43 -18.57
CA VAL A 482 25.63 -5.47 -20.00
C VAL A 482 24.11 -5.32 -20.11
N SER A 483 23.35 -6.03 -19.29
CA SER A 483 21.88 -5.91 -19.18
C SER A 483 21.16 -5.83 -20.54
N PRO A 484 21.30 -6.85 -21.40
CA PRO A 484 20.95 -6.74 -22.83
C PRO A 484 19.46 -6.59 -23.12
N PHE A 485 18.58 -7.09 -22.25
CA PHE A 485 17.13 -7.12 -22.50
C PHE A 485 16.41 -5.91 -21.90
N ARG A 486 15.62 -5.21 -22.71
CA ARG A 486 14.89 -4.01 -22.29
C ARG A 486 13.79 -4.31 -21.30
N SER A 487 13.06 -5.42 -21.49
CA SER A 487 11.99 -5.86 -20.59
C SER A 487 12.47 -5.97 -19.14
N THR A 488 13.66 -6.52 -18.95
CA THR A 488 14.27 -6.71 -17.62
C THR A 488 14.73 -5.40 -17.00
N ARG A 489 15.34 -4.49 -17.79
CA ARG A 489 15.68 -3.14 -17.30
C ARG A 489 14.43 -2.36 -16.90
N ASN A 490 13.35 -2.46 -17.68
CA ASN A 490 12.06 -1.86 -17.36
C ASN A 490 11.45 -2.44 -16.08
N GLN A 491 11.60 -3.75 -15.85
CA GLN A 491 11.15 -4.38 -14.61
C GLN A 491 11.94 -3.85 -13.40
N ILE A 492 13.25 -3.72 -13.51
CA ILE A 492 14.10 -3.19 -12.43
C ILE A 492 13.76 -1.73 -12.14
N ARG A 493 13.54 -0.92 -13.18
CA ARG A 493 13.06 0.47 -13.04
C ARG A 493 11.77 0.55 -12.22
N ARG A 494 10.87 -0.41 -12.37
CA ARG A 494 9.60 -0.49 -11.60
C ARG A 494 9.78 -0.96 -10.14
N MET A 495 10.94 -1.50 -9.77
CA MET A 495 11.26 -1.88 -8.38
C MET A 495 11.62 -0.66 -7.52
N MET A 496 11.86 0.50 -8.12
CA MET A 496 12.32 1.71 -7.43
C MET A 496 11.29 2.84 -7.56
N CYS A 497 11.33 3.78 -6.61
CA CYS A 497 10.51 4.99 -6.68
C CYS A 497 10.79 5.78 -7.97
N GLN A 498 9.77 6.49 -8.46
CA GLN A 498 9.89 7.30 -9.66
C GLN A 498 11.05 8.32 -9.53
N GLY A 499 11.90 8.36 -10.54
CA GLY A 499 13.08 9.24 -10.59
C GLY A 499 14.30 8.72 -9.84
N ALA A 500 14.23 7.60 -9.12
CA ALA A 500 15.37 7.02 -8.42
C ALA A 500 16.25 6.11 -9.31
N PHE A 501 15.76 5.69 -10.48
CA PHE A 501 16.50 4.87 -11.43
C PHE A 501 16.93 5.70 -12.64
N VAL A 502 18.25 5.89 -12.79
CA VAL A 502 18.87 6.65 -13.88
C VAL A 502 19.54 5.67 -14.85
N GLU A 503 18.83 5.32 -15.91
CA GLU A 503 19.36 4.46 -16.96
C GLU A 503 20.32 5.26 -17.84
N THR A 504 21.58 4.83 -17.84
CA THR A 504 22.67 5.51 -18.54
C THR A 504 23.20 4.58 -19.61
N PHE A 505 22.92 4.92 -20.87
CA PHE A 505 23.35 4.15 -22.03
C PHE A 505 24.78 4.51 -22.42
N VAL A 506 25.70 3.56 -22.26
CA VAL A 506 27.09 3.68 -22.73
C VAL A 506 27.13 3.19 -24.18
N ALA A 507 26.88 4.12 -25.09
CA ALA A 507 26.67 3.90 -26.52
C ALA A 507 27.99 3.81 -27.30
N THR A 508 28.86 2.88 -26.89
CA THR A 508 30.12 2.61 -27.61
C THR A 508 29.84 1.72 -28.82
N PRO A 509 30.32 2.08 -30.03
CA PRO A 509 30.22 1.23 -31.20
C PRO A 509 30.87 -0.16 -31.00
N VAL A 510 30.28 -1.19 -31.60
CA VAL A 510 30.71 -2.59 -31.40
C VAL A 510 32.14 -2.83 -31.89
N ASP A 511 32.55 -2.19 -32.97
CA ASP A 511 33.90 -2.23 -33.53
C ASP A 511 34.93 -1.66 -32.54
N VAL A 512 34.60 -0.58 -31.85
CA VAL A 512 35.45 0.00 -30.80
C VAL A 512 35.50 -0.90 -29.56
N CYS A 513 34.37 -1.51 -29.18
CA CYS A 513 34.33 -2.50 -28.10
C CYS A 513 35.20 -3.72 -28.40
N GLU A 514 35.14 -4.22 -29.64
CA GLU A 514 35.91 -5.37 -30.14
C GLU A 514 37.40 -5.03 -30.25
N GLN A 515 37.76 -3.81 -30.68
CA GLN A 515 39.16 -3.35 -30.66
C GLN A 515 39.74 -3.28 -29.24
N ARG A 516 38.93 -2.88 -28.26
CA ARG A 516 39.36 -2.75 -26.85
C ARG A 516 39.50 -4.09 -26.12
N ASP A 517 38.75 -5.11 -26.55
CA ASP A 517 38.54 -6.44 -25.95
C ASP A 517 39.33 -6.78 -24.67
N VAL A 518 39.02 -6.08 -23.58
CA VAL A 518 39.84 -6.08 -22.35
C VAL A 518 39.96 -7.47 -21.72
N LYS A 519 38.96 -8.33 -21.92
CA LYS A 519 38.89 -9.69 -21.34
C LYS A 519 39.11 -10.80 -22.39
N GLY A 520 39.39 -10.44 -23.65
CA GLY A 520 39.56 -11.41 -24.75
C GLY A 520 38.28 -12.16 -25.13
N PHE A 521 37.11 -11.66 -24.76
CA PHE A 521 35.84 -12.35 -24.96
C PHE A 521 35.28 -12.15 -26.37
N TYR A 522 35.53 -11.00 -27.01
CA TYR A 522 35.17 -10.82 -28.41
C TYR A 522 35.98 -11.75 -29.31
N ALA A 523 37.30 -11.86 -29.08
CA ALA A 523 38.16 -12.79 -29.81
C ALA A 523 37.66 -14.24 -29.71
N LYS A 524 37.34 -14.71 -28.49
CA LYS A 524 36.78 -16.06 -28.25
C LYS A 524 35.40 -16.27 -28.87
N ALA A 525 34.57 -15.24 -28.92
CA ALA A 525 33.28 -15.31 -29.59
C ALA A 525 33.45 -15.45 -31.10
N ARG A 526 34.33 -14.64 -31.72
CA ARG A 526 34.64 -14.71 -33.15
C ARG A 526 35.30 -16.02 -33.57
N SER A 527 36.11 -16.64 -32.70
CA SER A 527 36.70 -17.96 -32.96
C SER A 527 35.72 -19.13 -32.75
N GLY A 528 34.51 -18.87 -32.23
CA GLY A 528 33.50 -19.88 -31.94
C GLY A 528 33.72 -20.65 -30.63
N GLU A 529 34.74 -20.31 -29.85
CA GLU A 529 35.02 -20.88 -28.52
C GLU A 529 33.98 -20.44 -27.47
N MET A 530 33.30 -19.31 -27.70
CA MET A 530 32.23 -18.80 -26.85
C MET A 530 30.98 -18.51 -27.68
N LYS A 531 29.90 -19.26 -27.45
CA LYS A 531 28.62 -19.05 -28.13
C LYS A 531 27.71 -18.09 -27.37
N GLY A 532 26.86 -17.37 -28.10
CA GLY A 532 25.83 -16.51 -27.53
C GLY A 532 26.41 -15.26 -26.89
N PHE A 533 27.52 -14.72 -27.39
CA PHE A 533 28.11 -13.52 -26.81
C PHE A 533 27.36 -12.26 -27.26
N THR A 534 27.02 -11.37 -26.33
CA THR A 534 26.25 -10.15 -26.62
C THR A 534 27.01 -9.21 -27.54
N GLY A 535 26.42 -8.86 -28.68
CA GLY A 535 27.04 -8.03 -29.72
C GLY A 535 27.78 -8.83 -30.80
N VAL A 536 27.76 -10.16 -30.73
CA VAL A 536 28.22 -11.06 -31.79
C VAL A 536 27.07 -11.98 -32.22
N ASP A 537 26.66 -12.91 -31.33
CA ASP A 537 25.61 -13.89 -31.61
C ASP A 537 24.31 -13.63 -30.83
N ASP A 538 24.40 -12.97 -29.66
CA ASP A 538 23.23 -12.58 -28.87
C ASP A 538 22.93 -11.08 -29.06
N PRO A 539 21.65 -10.70 -29.22
CA PRO A 539 21.28 -9.31 -29.45
C PRO A 539 21.46 -8.45 -28.19
N TYR A 540 21.80 -7.17 -28.40
CA TYR A 540 21.73 -6.12 -27.40
C TYR A 540 20.56 -5.18 -27.74
N GLU A 541 19.56 -5.09 -26.87
CA GLU A 541 18.42 -4.20 -27.07
C GLU A 541 18.72 -2.83 -26.45
N SER A 542 19.14 -1.89 -27.29
CA SER A 542 19.43 -0.51 -26.85
C SER A 542 18.22 0.10 -26.11
N PRO A 543 18.47 0.86 -25.03
CA PRO A 543 17.40 1.57 -24.32
C PRO A 543 16.77 2.63 -25.22
N GLN A 544 15.44 2.77 -25.16
CA GLN A 544 14.70 3.75 -25.97
C GLN A 544 14.67 5.14 -25.33
N ASN A 545 14.46 5.19 -24.02
CA ASN A 545 14.34 6.43 -23.25
C ASN A 545 15.27 6.41 -22.03
N PRO A 546 16.60 6.25 -22.22
CA PRO A 546 17.53 6.39 -21.10
C PRO A 546 17.58 7.84 -20.63
N GLU A 547 17.76 8.07 -19.33
CA GLU A 547 18.00 9.40 -18.77
C GLU A 547 19.27 10.04 -19.34
N LEU A 548 20.29 9.24 -19.65
CA LEU A 548 21.57 9.70 -20.20
C LEU A 548 22.09 8.79 -21.31
N ILE A 549 22.70 9.39 -22.33
CA ILE A 549 23.45 8.68 -23.38
C ILE A 549 24.90 9.18 -23.37
N LEU A 550 25.83 8.26 -23.15
CA LEU A 550 27.26 8.53 -23.08
C LEU A 550 27.97 7.96 -24.31
N LYS A 551 28.84 8.78 -24.91
CA LYS A 551 29.74 8.37 -25.99
C LYS A 551 31.13 8.15 -25.40
N THR A 552 31.87 7.16 -25.91
CA THR A 552 33.22 6.85 -25.38
C THR A 552 34.32 6.91 -26.43
N THR A 553 34.02 7.35 -27.64
CA THR A 553 35.00 7.57 -28.73
C THR A 553 35.72 8.88 -28.54
N ASP A 554 34.97 9.94 -28.24
CA ASP A 554 35.46 11.33 -28.18
C ASP A 554 35.32 11.93 -26.78
N CYS A 555 34.99 11.10 -25.78
CA CYS A 555 34.89 11.51 -24.38
C CYS A 555 35.62 10.49 -23.49
N THR A 556 36.42 11.01 -22.58
CA THR A 556 37.11 10.24 -21.56
C THR A 556 36.11 9.69 -20.52
N PRO A 557 36.48 8.64 -19.76
CA PRO A 557 35.66 8.17 -18.65
C PRO A 557 35.40 9.25 -17.58
N ALA A 558 36.35 10.16 -17.37
CA ALA A 558 36.21 11.25 -16.39
C ALA A 558 35.16 12.28 -16.85
N GLU A 559 35.17 12.70 -18.12
CA GLU A 559 34.17 13.61 -18.68
C GLU A 559 32.76 12.98 -18.65
N ASN A 560 32.66 11.69 -18.96
CA ASN A 560 31.40 10.96 -18.88
C ASN A 560 30.88 10.83 -17.44
N ALA A 561 31.77 10.58 -16.46
CA ALA A 561 31.39 10.60 -15.06
C ALA A 561 30.91 12.01 -14.62
N GLY A 562 31.61 13.07 -15.06
CA GLY A 562 31.21 14.46 -14.81
C GLY A 562 29.86 14.83 -15.43
N ARG A 563 29.51 14.26 -16.60
CA ARG A 563 28.17 14.41 -17.19
C ARG A 563 27.07 13.78 -16.34
N ILE A 564 27.33 12.60 -15.76
CA ILE A 564 26.39 11.97 -14.84
C ILE A 564 26.22 12.83 -13.59
N ILE A 565 27.31 13.36 -13.01
CA ILE A 565 27.22 14.31 -11.88
C ILE A 565 26.39 15.54 -12.24
N SER A 566 26.62 16.13 -13.41
CA SER A 566 25.90 17.33 -13.87
C SER A 566 24.40 17.09 -14.07
N TYR A 567 23.99 15.85 -14.33
CA TYR A 567 22.57 15.47 -14.41
C TYR A 567 21.93 15.32 -13.02
N LEU A 568 22.72 14.98 -12.01
CA LEU A 568 22.23 14.75 -10.64
C LEU A 568 22.12 16.03 -9.81
N LEU A 569 22.85 17.08 -10.17
CA LEU A 569 22.77 18.43 -9.61
C LEU A 569 21.56 19.18 -10.20
#